data_AF-A0A1Q2CW19-F1
#
_entry.id   AF-A0A1Q2CW19-F1
#
_cell.length_a   1.000
_cell.length_b   1.000
_cell.length_c   1.000
_cell.angle_alpha   90.00
_cell.angle_beta   90.00
_cell.angle_gamma   90.00
#
_symmetry.space_group_name_H-M   'P 1'
#
loop_
_entity.id
_entity.type
_entity.pdbx_description
1 polymer ?
#
loop_
_entity_poly.entity_id
_entity_poly.type
_entity_poly.pdbx_seq_one_letter_code
_entity_poly.pdbx_strand_id
1 'polypeptide(L)'
;MNDELATALTRAAVRTEAFVTFVVPEARIAKQAREFGGGLEGRTRVLYALADEIAAMLRGGMGMTDVTWLTSPQLALAVRTGFAPADRAGIIDALAAHQTDPTVCTDVPWAMAGPSGADTTMRHYSHDAWNSISSTIKLPDRGACLGALAPVLTPSEPGERRSYTVVFPILPFSRADRQTASGEWAADMGEGLRGRLQIRQRSRDRDNVTRAHRLDAKLASGHALTRPYAVACVTVAKTMRVAEFGRRLDASVRRAGFAPLRLDLAQDAGFAAATLPLGLGLTRKADE
;
A
#
# COMPACT_ATOMS: atom_id res chain seq x y z
N MET A 1 37.73 -7.67 10.91
CA MET A 1 37.85 -7.45 9.46
C MET A 1 36.85 -8.27 8.63
N ASN A 2 36.50 -9.52 9.01
CA ASN A 2 35.47 -10.30 8.29
C ASN A 2 34.02 -9.87 8.63
N ASP A 3 33.75 -9.48 9.89
CA ASP A 3 32.42 -9.04 10.33
C ASP A 3 32.01 -7.66 9.79
N GLU A 4 32.97 -6.75 9.61
CA GLU A 4 32.72 -5.43 9.02
C GLU A 4 32.43 -5.52 7.52
N LEU A 5 33.11 -6.43 6.81
CA LEU A 5 32.83 -6.72 5.40
C LEU A 5 31.48 -7.42 5.24
N ALA A 6 31.14 -8.38 6.11
CA ALA A 6 29.81 -9.01 6.16
C ALA A 6 28.71 -7.98 6.46
N THR A 7 28.93 -7.08 7.43
CA THR A 7 27.98 -6.01 7.77
C THR A 7 27.82 -4.99 6.63
N ALA A 8 28.90 -4.66 5.92
CA ALA A 8 28.88 -3.77 4.76
C ALA A 8 28.16 -4.41 3.55
N LEU A 9 28.40 -5.70 3.28
CA LEU A 9 27.70 -6.48 2.25
C LEU A 9 26.20 -6.65 2.61
N THR A 10 25.87 -6.83 3.88
CA THR A 10 24.49 -6.95 4.36
C THR A 10 23.73 -5.62 4.24
N ARG A 11 24.39 -4.47 4.44
CA ARG A 11 23.81 -3.14 4.16
C ARG A 11 23.66 -2.87 2.66
N ALA A 12 24.51 -3.45 1.81
CA ALA A 12 24.45 -3.30 0.35
C ALA A 12 23.35 -4.16 -0.30
N ALA A 13 22.89 -5.22 0.34
CA ALA A 13 21.87 -6.13 -0.18
C ALA A 13 20.46 -5.84 0.36
N VAL A 14 20.05 -4.55 0.41
CA VAL A 14 18.64 -4.21 0.70
C VAL A 14 17.80 -4.63 -0.49
N ARG A 15 17.22 -5.82 -0.40
CA ARG A 15 16.25 -6.30 -1.38
C ARG A 15 14.97 -5.48 -1.26
N THR A 16 14.56 -4.91 -2.39
CA THR A 16 13.27 -4.22 -2.49
C THR A 16 12.34 -5.06 -3.35
N GLU A 17 11.12 -5.26 -2.88
CA GLU A 17 10.02 -5.84 -3.64
C GLU A 17 8.94 -4.77 -3.78
N ALA A 18 8.30 -4.73 -4.94
CA ALA A 18 7.18 -3.84 -5.20
C ALA A 18 6.01 -4.67 -5.72
N PHE A 19 4.84 -4.47 -5.11
CA PHE A 19 3.61 -5.14 -5.50
C PHE A 19 2.57 -4.08 -5.86
N VAL A 20 1.75 -4.39 -6.85
CA VAL A 20 0.54 -3.64 -7.17
C VAL A 20 -0.62 -4.59 -7.03
N THR A 21 -1.58 -4.25 -6.18
CA THR A 21 -2.82 -4.99 -6.04
C THR A 21 -3.97 -4.07 -6.41
N PHE A 22 -4.90 -4.59 -7.21
CA PHE A 22 -6.17 -3.93 -7.48
C PHE A 22 -7.31 -4.79 -6.93
N VAL A 23 -8.31 -4.13 -6.36
CA VAL A 23 -9.48 -4.79 -5.80
C VAL A 23 -10.70 -4.23 -6.51
N VAL A 24 -11.55 -5.12 -7.02
CA VAL A 24 -12.76 -4.74 -7.73
C VAL A 24 -13.96 -5.26 -6.94
N PRO A 25 -14.90 -4.38 -6.54
CA PRO A 25 -16.12 -4.84 -5.87
C PRO A 25 -16.92 -5.77 -6.78
N GLU A 26 -17.42 -6.87 -6.21
CA GLU A 26 -18.22 -7.88 -6.93
C GLU A 26 -19.38 -7.25 -7.73
N ALA A 27 -20.07 -6.28 -7.13
CA ALA A 27 -21.18 -5.57 -7.75
C ALA A 27 -20.80 -4.86 -9.07
N ARG A 28 -19.52 -4.54 -9.29
CA ARG A 28 -19.02 -3.84 -10.49
C ARG A 28 -18.73 -4.80 -11.63
N ILE A 29 -18.39 -6.05 -11.34
CA ILE A 29 -18.03 -7.05 -12.36
C ILE A 29 -19.15 -8.06 -12.62
N ALA A 30 -20.15 -8.16 -11.73
CA ALA A 30 -21.17 -9.20 -11.79
C ALA A 30 -21.93 -9.27 -13.13
N LYS A 31 -22.23 -8.13 -13.76
CA LYS A 31 -22.92 -8.10 -15.06
C LYS A 31 -22.04 -8.66 -16.18
N GLN A 32 -20.82 -8.13 -16.32
CA GLN A 32 -19.85 -8.59 -17.33
C GLN A 32 -19.48 -10.05 -17.11
N ALA A 33 -19.31 -10.48 -15.86
CA ALA A 33 -19.04 -11.87 -15.53
C ALA A 33 -20.16 -12.80 -16.01
N ARG A 34 -21.44 -12.40 -15.92
CA ARG A 34 -22.58 -13.18 -16.45
C ARG A 34 -22.55 -13.26 -17.98
N GLU A 35 -22.15 -12.20 -18.67
CA GLU A 35 -21.99 -12.21 -20.13
C GLU A 35 -20.89 -13.20 -20.57
N PHE A 36 -19.90 -13.45 -19.72
CA PHE A 36 -18.89 -14.50 -19.91
C PHE A 36 -19.28 -15.90 -19.41
N GLY A 37 -20.56 -16.15 -19.11
CA GLY A 37 -21.05 -17.45 -18.63
C GLY A 37 -21.20 -17.56 -17.10
N GLY A 38 -20.85 -16.52 -16.36
CA GLY A 38 -21.02 -16.45 -14.90
C GLY A 38 -19.97 -17.26 -14.12
N GLY A 39 -20.30 -17.57 -12.86
CA GLY A 39 -19.44 -18.36 -11.98
C GLY A 39 -18.05 -17.77 -11.72
N LEU A 40 -17.11 -18.62 -11.31
CA LEU A 40 -15.72 -18.24 -11.10
C LEU A 40 -15.05 -17.85 -12.42
N GLU A 41 -15.25 -18.64 -13.47
CA GLU A 41 -14.61 -18.45 -14.77
C GLU A 41 -14.95 -17.09 -15.40
N GLY A 42 -16.22 -16.70 -15.42
CA GLY A 42 -16.64 -15.40 -15.94
C GLY A 42 -16.02 -14.23 -15.17
N ARG A 43 -15.90 -14.34 -13.84
CA ARG A 43 -15.22 -13.32 -13.01
C ARG A 43 -13.73 -13.26 -13.30
N THR A 44 -13.09 -14.41 -13.40
CA THR A 44 -11.67 -14.54 -13.72
C THR A 44 -11.36 -13.91 -15.07
N ARG A 45 -12.20 -14.11 -16.09
CA ARG A 45 -12.04 -13.45 -17.40
C ARG A 45 -12.10 -11.92 -17.31
N VAL A 46 -13.07 -11.37 -16.56
CA VAL A 46 -13.15 -9.91 -16.34
C VAL A 46 -11.90 -9.40 -15.64
N LEU A 47 -11.45 -10.10 -14.58
CA LEU A 47 -10.27 -9.70 -13.81
C LEU A 47 -8.99 -9.78 -14.63
N TYR A 48 -8.81 -10.78 -15.50
CA TYR A 48 -7.65 -10.87 -16.40
C TYR A 48 -7.65 -9.74 -17.44
N ALA A 49 -8.79 -9.40 -18.02
CA ALA A 49 -8.87 -8.26 -18.94
C ALA A 49 -8.46 -6.95 -18.24
N LEU A 50 -8.96 -6.71 -17.02
CA LEU A 50 -8.55 -5.54 -16.22
C LEU A 50 -7.07 -5.60 -15.83
N ALA A 51 -6.54 -6.78 -15.51
CA ALA A 51 -5.14 -7.00 -15.20
C ALA A 51 -4.24 -6.60 -16.39
N ASP A 52 -4.62 -6.98 -17.62
CA ASP A 52 -3.89 -6.61 -18.83
C ASP A 52 -3.89 -5.09 -19.08
N GLU A 53 -5.05 -4.44 -18.89
CA GLU A 53 -5.16 -2.98 -18.97
C GLU A 53 -4.26 -2.27 -17.94
N ILE A 54 -4.28 -2.74 -16.69
CA ILE A 54 -3.44 -2.21 -15.62
C ILE A 54 -1.96 -2.41 -15.95
N ALA A 55 -1.57 -3.59 -16.42
CA ALA A 55 -0.19 -3.88 -16.80
C ALA A 55 0.29 -2.98 -17.97
N ALA A 56 -0.59 -2.67 -18.92
CA ALA A 56 -0.28 -1.71 -20.00
C ALA A 56 -0.09 -0.29 -19.46
N MET A 57 -0.97 0.18 -18.56
CA MET A 57 -0.85 1.51 -17.94
C MET A 57 0.40 1.64 -17.07
N LEU A 58 0.76 0.60 -16.32
CA LEU A 58 1.97 0.59 -15.48
C LEU A 58 3.24 0.68 -16.33
N ARG A 59 3.32 -0.07 -17.43
CA ARG A 59 4.47 0.00 -18.34
C ARG A 59 4.54 1.32 -19.11
N GLY A 60 3.40 1.78 -19.63
CA GLY A 60 3.32 3.01 -20.42
C GLY A 60 3.41 4.28 -19.57
N GLY A 61 2.38 4.54 -18.75
CA GLY A 61 2.23 5.79 -18.01
C GLY A 61 3.14 5.94 -16.80
N MET A 62 3.51 4.84 -16.14
CA MET A 62 4.37 4.84 -14.95
C MET A 62 5.82 4.44 -15.25
N GLY A 63 6.12 3.97 -16.47
CA GLY A 63 7.47 3.58 -16.89
C GLY A 63 8.02 2.33 -16.19
N MET A 64 7.16 1.43 -15.69
CA MET A 64 7.62 0.16 -15.14
C MET A 64 8.26 -0.69 -16.25
N THR A 65 9.45 -1.23 -15.99
CA THR A 65 10.20 -2.02 -16.99
C THR A 65 9.59 -3.39 -17.23
N ASP A 66 9.00 -3.99 -16.20
CA ASP A 66 8.32 -5.28 -16.29
C ASP A 66 7.15 -5.34 -15.30
N VAL A 67 6.12 -6.08 -15.68
CA VAL A 67 4.94 -6.35 -14.84
C VAL A 67 4.58 -7.82 -14.99
N THR A 68 4.72 -8.58 -13.91
CA THR A 68 4.41 -10.01 -13.86
C THR A 68 3.30 -10.26 -12.83
N TRP A 69 2.24 -10.94 -13.24
CA TRP A 69 1.17 -11.37 -12.35
C TRP A 69 1.60 -12.60 -11.54
N LEU A 70 1.51 -12.51 -10.21
CA LEU A 70 1.86 -13.63 -9.34
C LEU A 70 0.85 -14.77 -9.50
N THR A 71 1.37 -15.97 -9.70
CA THR A 71 0.62 -17.22 -9.58
C THR A 71 0.24 -17.48 -8.11
N SER A 72 -0.69 -18.40 -7.86
CA SER A 72 -1.08 -18.75 -6.48
C SER A 72 0.09 -19.18 -5.59
N PRO A 73 1.06 -20.01 -6.04
CA PRO A 73 2.25 -20.34 -5.23
C PRO A 73 3.15 -19.14 -4.98
N GLN A 74 3.34 -18.25 -5.96
CA GLN A 74 4.15 -17.05 -5.80
C GLN A 74 3.50 -16.05 -4.83
N LEU A 75 2.17 -15.91 -4.87
CA LEU A 75 1.43 -15.11 -3.91
C LEU A 75 1.53 -15.72 -2.49
N ALA A 76 1.38 -17.04 -2.36
CA ALA A 76 1.56 -17.74 -1.09
C ALA A 76 2.96 -17.50 -0.50
N LEU A 77 4.00 -17.56 -1.33
CA LEU A 77 5.38 -17.23 -0.97
C LEU A 77 5.52 -15.77 -0.49
N ALA A 78 4.92 -14.82 -1.20
CA ALA A 78 4.96 -13.40 -0.82
C ALA A 78 4.26 -13.15 0.52
N VAL A 79 3.14 -13.83 0.78
CA VAL A 79 2.44 -13.77 2.07
C VAL A 79 3.27 -14.43 3.18
N ARG A 80 3.85 -15.60 2.93
CA ARG A 80 4.68 -16.32 3.91
C ARG A 80 5.90 -15.53 4.33
N THR A 81 6.65 -14.99 3.36
CA THR A 81 7.79 -14.10 3.65
C THR A 81 7.35 -12.74 4.19
N GLY A 82 6.08 -12.35 3.97
CA GLY A 82 5.33 -11.34 4.71
C GLY A 82 5.42 -11.53 6.22
N PHE A 83 4.93 -12.67 6.70
CA PHE A 83 4.93 -13.05 8.12
C PHE A 83 6.33 -13.44 8.64
N ALA A 84 7.06 -14.26 7.91
CA ALA A 84 8.37 -14.76 8.30
C ALA A 84 9.45 -14.41 7.27
N PRO A 85 10.05 -13.21 7.36
CA PRO A 85 11.11 -12.77 6.44
C PRO A 85 12.28 -13.76 6.28
N ALA A 86 12.65 -14.50 7.34
CA ALA A 86 13.76 -15.46 7.30
C ALA A 86 13.48 -16.70 6.44
N ASP A 87 12.21 -17.06 6.22
CA ASP A 87 11.86 -18.26 5.44
C ASP A 87 12.31 -18.15 3.98
N ARG A 88 12.59 -16.93 3.51
CA ARG A 88 13.09 -16.71 2.16
C ARG A 88 14.40 -17.44 1.87
N ALA A 89 15.31 -17.52 2.86
CA ALA A 89 16.60 -18.18 2.67
C ALA A 89 16.42 -19.66 2.32
N GLY A 90 15.62 -20.39 3.12
CA GLY A 90 15.34 -21.80 2.85
C GLY A 90 14.64 -22.04 1.50
N ILE A 91 13.82 -21.10 1.04
CA ILE A 91 13.15 -21.19 -0.27
C ILE A 91 14.13 -20.96 -1.42
N ILE A 92 15.13 -20.07 -1.25
CA ILE A 92 16.21 -19.91 -2.22
C ILE A 92 17.03 -21.20 -2.31
N ASP A 93 17.37 -21.78 -1.17
CA ASP A 93 18.12 -23.05 -1.12
C ASP A 93 17.33 -24.18 -1.78
N ALA A 94 16.02 -24.27 -1.52
CA ALA A 94 15.14 -25.23 -2.17
C ALA A 94 15.06 -25.03 -3.69
N LEU A 95 14.95 -23.77 -4.17
CA LEU A 95 14.95 -23.45 -5.60
C LEU A 95 16.27 -23.83 -6.29
N ALA A 96 17.40 -23.64 -5.60
CA ALA A 96 18.70 -24.04 -6.11
C ALA A 96 18.84 -25.57 -6.18
N ALA A 97 18.43 -26.28 -5.13
CA ALA A 97 18.44 -27.75 -5.10
C ALA A 97 17.48 -28.37 -6.13
N HIS A 98 16.35 -27.72 -6.41
CA HIS A 98 15.39 -28.18 -7.42
C HIS A 98 15.96 -28.23 -8.84
N GLN A 99 17.02 -27.45 -9.13
CA GLN A 99 17.70 -27.48 -10.44
C GLN A 99 18.39 -28.81 -10.71
N THR A 100 18.80 -29.52 -9.65
CA THR A 100 19.47 -30.83 -9.74
C THR A 100 18.56 -31.98 -9.31
N ASP A 101 17.56 -31.73 -8.46
CA ASP A 101 16.57 -32.71 -8.01
C ASP A 101 15.13 -32.13 -8.12
N PRO A 102 14.39 -32.47 -9.20
CA PRO A 102 13.03 -31.99 -9.40
C PRO A 102 12.02 -32.41 -8.32
N THR A 103 12.38 -33.32 -7.40
CA THR A 103 11.49 -33.74 -6.31
C THR A 103 11.53 -32.80 -5.11
N VAL A 104 12.51 -31.88 -5.04
CA VAL A 104 12.61 -30.87 -3.99
C VAL A 104 11.41 -29.92 -4.07
N CYS A 105 10.67 -29.80 -2.97
CA CYS A 105 9.54 -28.90 -2.87
C CYS A 105 9.99 -27.45 -2.76
N THR A 106 9.64 -26.62 -3.74
CA THR A 106 9.93 -25.19 -3.78
C THR A 106 8.73 -24.32 -3.42
N ASP A 107 7.54 -24.92 -3.43
CA ASP A 107 6.29 -24.20 -3.31
C ASP A 107 5.86 -24.05 -1.85
N VAL A 108 5.22 -22.91 -1.58
CA VAL A 108 4.51 -22.69 -0.33
C VAL A 108 3.02 -22.95 -0.58
N PRO A 109 2.41 -23.99 0.00
CA PRO A 109 0.98 -24.20 -0.10
C PRO A 109 0.23 -23.00 0.50
N TRP A 110 -0.84 -22.54 -0.14
CA TRP A 110 -1.62 -21.39 0.34
C TRP A 110 -2.09 -21.57 1.80
N ALA A 111 -2.50 -22.78 2.18
CA ALA A 111 -2.90 -23.11 3.55
C ALA A 111 -1.81 -22.87 4.60
N MET A 112 -0.53 -22.87 4.17
CA MET A 112 0.65 -22.63 5.01
C MET A 112 1.26 -21.25 4.79
N ALA A 113 0.62 -20.37 4.00
CA ALA A 113 1.16 -19.05 3.70
C ALA A 113 1.05 -18.09 4.90
N GLY A 114 0.05 -18.27 5.76
CA GLY A 114 -0.12 -17.50 6.99
C GLY A 114 0.93 -17.81 8.06
N PRO A 115 0.87 -17.11 9.20
CA PRO A 115 1.72 -17.42 10.35
C PRO A 115 1.24 -18.71 11.02
N SER A 116 2.17 -19.46 11.61
CA SER A 116 1.89 -20.61 12.47
C SER A 116 1.21 -20.18 13.78
N GLY A 117 1.50 -18.97 14.25
CA GLY A 117 0.82 -18.37 15.42
C GLY A 117 0.94 -16.86 15.41
N ALA A 118 -0.10 -16.16 15.86
CA ALA A 118 -0.11 -14.71 15.94
C ALA A 118 -0.95 -14.18 17.11
N ASP A 119 -0.45 -13.11 17.72
CA ASP A 119 -1.08 -12.41 18.84
C ASP A 119 -1.23 -10.92 18.51
N THR A 120 -2.47 -10.44 18.52
CA THR A 120 -2.77 -9.01 18.42
C THR A 120 -2.56 -8.36 19.78
N THR A 121 -1.35 -7.84 20.01
CA THR A 121 -1.06 -7.05 21.21
C THR A 121 -1.45 -5.58 21.00
N MET A 122 -1.51 -4.81 22.09
CA MET A 122 -1.93 -3.41 22.00
C MET A 122 -1.00 -2.53 21.15
N ARG A 123 0.31 -2.78 21.17
CA ARG A 123 1.31 -1.85 20.59
C ARG A 123 2.20 -2.47 19.51
N HIS A 124 2.06 -3.76 19.25
CA HIS A 124 2.72 -4.46 18.14
C HIS A 124 1.90 -5.70 17.76
N TYR A 125 2.08 -6.18 16.55
CA TYR A 125 1.55 -7.47 16.12
C TYR A 125 2.66 -8.52 16.25
N SER A 126 2.45 -9.53 17.09
CA SER A 126 3.37 -10.66 17.26
C SER A 126 2.94 -11.77 16.32
N HIS A 127 3.84 -12.29 15.50
CA HIS A 127 3.54 -13.38 14.56
C HIS A 127 4.80 -14.23 14.34
N ASP A 128 4.67 -15.55 14.39
CA ASP A 128 5.78 -16.50 14.34
C ASP A 128 6.96 -16.09 15.26
N ALA A 129 8.15 -15.91 14.69
CA ALA A 129 9.35 -15.44 15.37
C ALA A 129 9.55 -13.90 15.29
N TRP A 130 8.53 -13.16 14.86
CA TRP A 130 8.61 -11.75 14.46
C TRP A 130 7.61 -10.87 15.22
N ASN A 131 7.95 -9.58 15.31
CA ASN A 131 7.08 -8.54 15.82
C ASN A 131 7.00 -7.40 14.81
N SER A 132 5.82 -6.82 14.64
CA SER A 132 5.57 -5.73 13.69
C SER A 132 4.88 -4.53 14.32
N ILE A 133 5.27 -3.32 13.90
CA ILE A 133 4.60 -2.07 14.27
C ILE A 133 4.25 -1.32 12.99
N SER A 134 2.99 -0.90 12.92
CA SER A 134 2.40 -0.19 11.80
C SER A 134 1.98 1.22 12.19
N SER A 135 2.24 2.15 11.28
CA SER A 135 1.84 3.55 11.39
C SER A 135 1.20 4.00 10.07
N THR A 136 0.06 4.67 10.16
CA THR A 136 -0.49 5.40 9.01
C THR A 136 0.29 6.69 8.79
N ILE A 137 0.35 7.13 7.55
CA ILE A 137 1.04 8.34 7.14
C ILE A 137 0.00 9.27 6.52
N LYS A 138 -0.15 10.46 7.11
CA LYS A 138 -0.97 11.51 6.51
C LYS A 138 -0.25 12.07 5.28
N LEU A 139 -0.74 11.72 4.10
CA LEU A 139 -0.22 12.26 2.84
C LEU A 139 -0.70 13.70 2.64
N PRO A 140 0.14 14.58 2.05
CA PRO A 140 -0.20 15.96 1.79
C PRO A 140 -1.21 16.06 0.65
N ASP A 141 -2.14 17.00 0.79
CA ASP A 141 -3.20 17.23 -0.21
C ASP A 141 -2.69 17.61 -1.60
N ARG A 142 -1.48 18.16 -1.70
CA ARG A 142 -0.83 18.56 -2.97
C ARG A 142 -0.06 17.42 -3.63
N GLY A 143 -0.07 16.23 -3.04
CA GLY A 143 0.86 15.16 -3.41
C GLY A 143 2.26 15.39 -2.82
N ALA A 144 3.08 14.36 -2.91
CA ALA A 144 4.47 14.39 -2.46
C ALA A 144 5.41 14.30 -3.67
N CYS A 145 6.61 14.86 -3.54
CA CYS A 145 7.65 14.66 -4.54
C CYS A 145 8.02 13.18 -4.65
N LEU A 146 8.46 12.75 -5.83
CA LEU A 146 9.00 11.40 -6.02
C LEU A 146 10.13 11.16 -5.01
N GLY A 147 10.10 10.00 -4.34
CA GLY A 147 11.11 9.65 -3.33
C GLY A 147 10.92 10.30 -1.97
N ALA A 148 9.87 11.12 -1.75
CA ALA A 148 9.64 11.75 -0.43
C ALA A 148 9.54 10.73 0.71
N LEU A 149 8.99 9.54 0.44
CA LEU A 149 8.88 8.45 1.42
C LEU A 149 10.08 7.49 1.42
N ALA A 150 11.13 7.73 0.62
CA ALA A 150 12.30 6.86 0.59
C ALA A 150 12.93 6.60 1.98
N PRO A 151 13.03 7.59 2.90
CA PRO A 151 13.55 7.34 4.25
C PRO A 151 12.74 6.34 5.08
N VAL A 152 11.48 6.10 4.72
CA VAL A 152 10.60 5.12 5.38
C VAL A 152 10.99 3.69 5.01
N LEU A 153 11.52 3.47 3.80
CA LEU A 153 12.00 2.15 3.35
C LEU A 153 13.42 1.84 3.78
N THR A 154 14.20 2.83 4.23
CA THR A 154 15.58 2.60 4.64
C THR A 154 15.63 1.88 6.00
N PRO A 155 16.15 0.64 6.06
CA PRO A 155 16.36 -0.04 7.34
C PRO A 155 17.42 0.70 8.15
N SER A 156 17.25 0.74 9.46
CA SER A 156 18.17 1.34 10.42
C SER A 156 19.20 0.34 10.96
N GLU A 157 18.83 -0.93 11.12
CA GLU A 157 19.71 -2.01 11.57
C GLU A 157 19.55 -3.28 10.71
N PRO A 158 20.55 -4.17 10.70
CA PRO A 158 20.41 -5.51 10.13
C PRO A 158 19.25 -6.29 10.76
N GLY A 159 18.54 -7.09 9.97
CA GLY A 159 17.38 -7.86 10.43
C GLY A 159 16.06 -7.06 10.48
N GLU A 160 16.10 -5.76 10.18
CA GLU A 160 14.92 -4.92 10.04
C GLU A 160 14.34 -4.97 8.63
N ARG A 161 13.06 -5.31 8.52
CA ARG A 161 12.30 -5.14 7.28
C ARG A 161 11.42 -3.90 7.36
N ARG A 162 11.46 -3.08 6.32
CA ARG A 162 10.54 -1.96 6.09
C ARG A 162 9.57 -2.32 4.98
N SER A 163 8.29 -2.01 5.18
CA SER A 163 7.28 -2.03 4.13
C SER A 163 6.44 -0.77 4.22
N TYR A 164 5.91 -0.33 3.09
CA TYR A 164 4.79 0.60 3.08
C TYR A 164 3.90 0.33 1.87
N THR A 165 2.65 0.72 1.99
CA THR A 165 1.68 0.71 0.90
C THR A 165 1.02 2.07 0.81
N VAL A 166 0.79 2.55 -0.41
CA VAL A 166 -0.09 3.70 -0.68
C VAL A 166 -1.37 3.15 -1.28
N VAL A 167 -2.49 3.35 -0.60
CA VAL A 167 -3.79 2.91 -1.06
C VAL A 167 -4.50 4.08 -1.72
N PHE A 168 -5.12 3.84 -2.86
CA PHE A 168 -5.89 4.83 -3.63
C PHE A 168 -7.37 4.40 -3.69
N PRO A 169 -8.16 4.59 -2.61
CA PRO A 169 -9.58 4.28 -2.63
C PRO A 169 -10.29 5.17 -3.66
N ILE A 170 -11.06 4.54 -4.53
CA ILE A 170 -11.89 5.23 -5.53
C ILE A 170 -13.22 5.57 -4.88
N LEU A 171 -13.54 6.86 -4.79
CA LEU A 171 -14.85 7.29 -4.30
C LEU A 171 -15.93 6.98 -5.35
N PRO A 172 -17.11 6.46 -4.92
CA PRO A 172 -18.26 6.34 -5.80
C PRO A 172 -18.62 7.70 -6.42
N PHE A 173 -18.97 7.70 -7.71
CA PHE A 173 -19.26 8.93 -8.46
C PHE A 173 -20.26 9.84 -7.74
N SER A 174 -21.37 9.28 -7.21
CA SER A 174 -22.39 10.05 -6.49
C SER A 174 -21.85 10.75 -5.23
N ARG A 175 -20.90 10.14 -4.51
CA ARG A 175 -20.24 10.77 -3.37
C ARG A 175 -19.22 11.81 -3.82
N ALA A 176 -18.44 11.50 -4.86
CA ALA A 176 -17.46 12.42 -5.43
C ALA A 176 -18.14 13.69 -5.97
N ASP A 177 -19.25 13.54 -6.68
CA ASP A 177 -20.08 14.62 -7.23
C ASP A 177 -20.64 15.49 -6.12
N ARG A 178 -21.29 14.90 -5.11
CA ARG A 178 -21.80 15.63 -3.95
C ARG A 178 -20.71 16.39 -3.19
N GLN A 179 -19.56 15.76 -2.99
CA GLN A 179 -18.44 16.37 -2.28
C GLN A 179 -17.85 17.54 -3.08
N THR A 180 -17.72 17.38 -4.39
CA THR A 180 -17.18 18.41 -5.29
C THR A 180 -18.14 19.58 -5.42
N ALA A 181 -19.43 19.31 -5.66
CA ALA A 181 -20.47 20.33 -5.70
C ALA A 181 -20.56 21.11 -4.39
N SER A 182 -20.53 20.44 -3.24
CA SER A 182 -20.53 21.13 -1.93
C SER A 182 -19.28 22.00 -1.73
N GLY A 183 -18.12 21.54 -2.23
CA GLY A 183 -16.86 22.26 -2.16
C GLY A 183 -16.81 23.48 -3.07
N GLU A 184 -17.33 23.36 -4.29
CA GLU A 184 -17.47 24.46 -5.25
C GLU A 184 -18.45 25.52 -4.71
N TRP A 185 -19.64 25.11 -4.27
CA TRP A 185 -20.61 26.04 -3.67
C TRP A 185 -20.02 26.80 -2.47
N ALA A 186 -19.24 26.14 -1.60
CA ALA A 186 -18.58 26.79 -0.48
C ALA A 186 -17.47 27.77 -0.93
N ALA A 187 -16.74 27.43 -2.00
CA ALA A 187 -15.72 28.28 -2.59
C ALA A 187 -16.35 29.54 -3.21
N ASP A 188 -17.41 29.39 -4.00
CA ASP A 188 -18.14 30.45 -4.68
C ASP A 188 -18.83 31.40 -3.69
N MET A 189 -19.51 30.85 -2.69
CA MET A 189 -20.10 31.67 -1.62
C MET A 189 -19.03 32.43 -0.83
N GLY A 190 -17.89 31.78 -0.55
CA GLY A 190 -16.77 32.40 0.14
C GLY A 190 -16.14 33.54 -0.66
N GLU A 191 -15.99 33.37 -1.98
CA GLU A 191 -15.52 34.41 -2.88
C GLU A 191 -16.52 35.56 -3.00
N GLY A 192 -17.80 35.26 -3.27
CA GLY A 192 -18.86 36.25 -3.42
C GLY A 192 -19.09 37.09 -2.15
N LEU A 193 -19.05 36.47 -0.97
CA LEU A 193 -19.18 37.18 0.31
C LEU A 193 -17.99 38.13 0.55
N ARG A 194 -16.76 37.68 0.30
CA ARG A 194 -15.56 38.53 0.46
C ARG A 194 -15.51 39.65 -0.56
N GLY A 195 -15.96 39.40 -1.80
CA GLY A 195 -16.13 40.42 -2.83
C GLY A 195 -17.11 41.51 -2.40
N ARG A 196 -18.28 41.13 -1.85
CA ARG A 196 -19.26 42.08 -1.30
C ARG A 196 -18.73 42.88 -0.11
N LEU A 197 -17.91 42.26 0.75
CA LEU A 197 -17.29 42.91 1.90
C LEU A 197 -16.00 43.68 1.55
N GLN A 198 -15.59 43.73 0.27
CA GLN A 198 -14.33 44.33 -0.20
C GLN A 198 -13.08 43.81 0.55
N ILE A 199 -13.14 42.59 1.09
CA ILE A 199 -12.04 41.98 1.83
C ILE A 199 -11.04 41.42 0.82
N ARG A 200 -9.79 41.89 0.90
CA ARG A 200 -8.72 41.43 0.01
C ARG A 200 -8.46 39.92 0.19
N GLN A 201 -8.73 39.17 -0.86
CA GLN A 201 -8.54 37.72 -0.86
C GLN A 201 -7.04 37.36 -0.86
N ARG A 202 -6.63 36.49 0.07
CA ARG A 202 -5.24 36.01 0.16
C ARG A 202 -4.94 35.04 -0.99
N SER A 203 -3.66 34.88 -1.34
CA SER A 203 -3.23 33.93 -2.39
C SER A 203 -3.75 32.52 -2.14
N ARG A 204 -3.61 32.02 -0.90
CA ARG A 204 -4.10 30.71 -0.47
C ARG A 204 -5.61 30.53 -0.68
N ASP A 205 -6.39 31.57 -0.49
CA ASP A 205 -7.85 31.52 -0.70
C ASP A 205 -8.20 31.41 -2.19
N ARG A 206 -7.49 32.14 -3.07
CA ARG A 206 -7.68 32.03 -4.53
C ARG A 206 -7.26 30.66 -5.08
N ASP A 207 -6.15 30.13 -4.56
CA ASP A 207 -5.68 28.79 -4.92
C ASP A 207 -6.71 27.72 -4.55
N ASN A 208 -7.40 27.88 -3.41
CA ASN A 208 -8.45 26.95 -2.97
C ASN A 208 -9.68 26.98 -3.89
N VAL A 209 -10.13 28.16 -4.31
CA VAL A 209 -11.25 28.31 -5.26
C VAL A 209 -10.87 27.70 -6.61
N THR A 210 -9.72 28.07 -7.15
CA THR A 210 -9.19 27.50 -8.42
C THR A 210 -9.08 25.98 -8.36
N ARG A 211 -8.70 25.44 -7.20
CA ARG A 211 -8.62 24.00 -6.96
C ARG A 211 -10.01 23.34 -6.97
N ALA A 212 -11.02 23.97 -6.38
CA ALA A 212 -12.39 23.45 -6.35
C ALA A 212 -12.93 23.30 -7.78
N HIS A 213 -12.86 24.35 -8.61
CA HIS A 213 -13.30 24.28 -10.01
C HIS A 213 -12.48 23.30 -10.86
N ARG A 214 -11.15 23.21 -10.64
CA ARG A 214 -10.33 22.19 -11.33
C ARG A 214 -10.74 20.77 -10.96
N LEU A 215 -11.15 20.55 -9.71
CA LEU A 215 -11.60 19.24 -9.26
C LEU A 215 -12.90 18.87 -9.95
N ASP A 216 -13.84 19.82 -10.04
CA ASP A 216 -15.11 19.66 -10.74
C ASP A 216 -14.92 19.36 -12.21
N ALA A 217 -14.13 20.18 -12.91
CA ALA A 217 -13.81 19.96 -14.32
C ALA A 217 -13.17 18.59 -14.58
N LYS A 218 -12.31 18.10 -13.67
CA LYS A 218 -11.72 16.76 -13.78
C LYS A 218 -12.74 15.65 -13.55
N LEU A 219 -13.65 15.82 -12.59
CA LEU A 219 -14.70 14.85 -12.34
C LEU A 219 -15.66 14.77 -13.54
N ALA A 220 -16.03 15.92 -14.11
CA ALA A 220 -16.86 16.02 -15.31
C ALA A 220 -16.20 15.39 -16.55
N SER A 221 -14.86 15.45 -16.66
CA SER A 221 -14.11 14.78 -17.73
C SER A 221 -13.89 13.27 -17.50
N GLY A 222 -14.53 12.69 -16.48
CA GLY A 222 -14.49 11.25 -16.20
C GLY A 222 -13.34 10.79 -15.29
N HIS A 223 -12.57 11.70 -14.67
CA HIS A 223 -11.58 11.30 -13.67
C HIS A 223 -12.25 10.85 -12.38
N ALA A 224 -11.65 9.86 -11.72
CA ALA A 224 -12.11 9.40 -10.42
C ALA A 224 -11.51 10.22 -9.28
N LEU A 225 -12.31 10.52 -8.25
CA LEU A 225 -11.81 11.14 -7.04
C LEU A 225 -11.24 10.07 -6.10
N THR A 226 -9.97 10.21 -5.71
CA THR A 226 -9.32 9.32 -4.74
C THR A 226 -8.88 10.05 -3.49
N ARG A 227 -8.92 9.38 -2.34
CA ARG A 227 -8.39 9.90 -1.08
C ARG A 227 -7.23 9.02 -0.60
N PRO A 228 -6.03 9.21 -1.16
CA PRO A 228 -4.94 8.31 -0.87
C PRO A 228 -4.49 8.43 0.58
N TYR A 229 -4.11 7.30 1.15
CA TYR A 229 -3.43 7.24 2.44
C TYR A 229 -2.31 6.20 2.33
N ALA A 230 -1.32 6.33 3.21
CA ALA A 230 -0.24 5.37 3.28
C ALA A 230 -0.19 4.70 4.64
N VAL A 231 0.26 3.45 4.64
CA VAL A 231 0.53 2.66 5.84
C VAL A 231 1.96 2.15 5.73
N ALA A 232 2.76 2.39 6.75
CA ALA A 232 4.11 1.85 6.83
C ALA A 232 4.19 0.86 7.99
N CYS A 233 5.00 -0.18 7.82
CA CYS A 233 5.23 -1.20 8.82
C CYS A 233 6.73 -1.47 8.95
N VAL A 234 7.12 -1.80 10.16
CA VAL A 234 8.46 -2.33 10.47
C VAL A 234 8.31 -3.69 11.11
N THR A 235 9.07 -4.67 10.63
CA THR A 235 9.08 -6.04 11.12
C THR A 235 10.50 -6.42 11.53
N VAL A 236 10.64 -6.95 12.74
CA VAL A 236 11.93 -7.40 13.33
C VAL A 236 11.74 -8.70 14.10
N ALA A 237 12.82 -9.46 14.30
CA ALA A 237 12.79 -10.68 15.08
C ALA A 237 12.39 -10.41 16.54
N LYS A 238 11.75 -11.37 17.22
CA LYS A 238 11.33 -11.27 18.63
C LYS A 238 12.49 -11.07 19.61
N THR A 239 13.72 -11.42 19.21
CA THR A 239 14.95 -11.15 19.95
C THR A 239 15.32 -9.67 19.98
N MET A 240 14.72 -8.85 19.11
CA MET A 240 14.95 -7.41 19.01
C MET A 240 13.81 -6.62 19.68
N ARG A 241 14.12 -5.44 20.22
CA ARG A 241 13.10 -4.59 20.86
C ARG A 241 12.27 -3.83 19.83
N VAL A 242 11.17 -4.43 19.36
CA VAL A 242 10.27 -3.85 18.34
C VAL A 242 9.84 -2.40 18.63
N ALA A 243 9.62 -2.04 19.89
CA ALA A 243 9.22 -0.68 20.28
C ALA A 243 10.24 0.40 19.85
N GLU A 244 11.52 0.06 19.81
CA GLU A 244 12.59 0.94 19.34
C GLU A 244 12.52 1.15 17.82
N PHE A 245 12.33 0.07 17.07
CA PHE A 245 12.13 0.11 15.63
C PHE A 245 10.88 0.88 15.21
N GLY A 246 9.80 0.76 15.98
CA GLY A 246 8.62 1.59 15.80
C GLY A 246 8.91 3.08 15.99
N ARG A 247 9.70 3.47 17.00
CA ARG A 247 10.10 4.89 17.17
C ARG A 247 10.95 5.38 16.00
N ARG A 248 11.85 4.54 15.49
CA ARG A 248 12.69 4.84 14.33
C ARG A 248 11.86 4.98 13.05
N LEU A 249 10.81 4.14 12.88
CA LEU A 249 9.83 4.28 11.80
C LEU A 249 9.19 5.67 11.84
N ASP A 250 8.64 6.04 12.99
CA ASP A 250 7.95 7.32 13.17
C ASP A 250 8.91 8.50 12.93
N ALA A 251 10.18 8.37 13.37
CA ALA A 251 11.22 9.36 13.11
C ALA A 251 11.59 9.44 11.62
N SER A 252 11.61 8.34 10.88
CA SER A 252 11.82 8.34 9.42
C SER A 252 10.66 9.01 8.68
N VAL A 253 9.41 8.73 9.07
CA VAL A 253 8.22 9.40 8.51
C VAL A 253 8.26 10.91 8.75
N ARG A 254 8.66 11.33 9.96
CA ARG A 254 8.80 12.76 10.29
C ARG A 254 9.93 13.43 9.53
N ARG A 255 11.07 12.77 9.38
CA ARG A 255 12.20 13.27 8.56
C ARG A 255 11.84 13.42 7.09
N ALA A 256 10.96 12.55 6.60
CA ALA A 256 10.36 12.64 5.27
C ALA A 256 9.34 13.80 5.14
N GLY A 257 9.02 14.52 6.22
CA GLY A 257 8.09 15.66 6.22
C GLY A 257 6.63 15.30 6.45
N PHE A 258 6.34 14.07 6.88
CA PHE A 258 4.98 13.58 7.10
C PHE A 258 4.68 13.35 8.59
N ALA A 259 3.39 13.25 8.91
CA ALA A 259 2.93 12.92 10.26
C ALA A 259 2.54 11.43 10.34
N PRO A 260 3.23 10.63 11.19
CA PRO A 260 2.80 9.27 11.48
C PRO A 260 1.69 9.24 12.53
N LEU A 261 0.77 8.30 12.40
CA LEU A 261 -0.18 7.90 13.44
C LEU A 261 -0.07 6.39 13.64
N ARG A 262 0.42 5.99 14.82
CA ARG A 262 0.59 4.58 15.18
C ARG A 262 -0.77 3.89 15.30
N LEU A 263 -0.86 2.69 14.73
CA LEU A 263 -2.08 1.87 14.72
C LEU A 263 -2.16 0.97 15.97
N ASP A 264 -2.04 1.57 17.16
CA ASP A 264 -2.23 0.83 18.41
C ASP A 264 -3.65 0.20 18.42
N LEU A 265 -3.74 -1.05 18.87
CA LEU A 265 -4.94 -1.92 18.81
C LEU A 265 -5.39 -2.35 17.41
N ALA A 266 -4.73 -1.92 16.33
CA ALA A 266 -5.03 -2.31 14.94
C ALA A 266 -3.75 -2.69 14.18
N GLN A 267 -2.78 -3.28 14.90
CA GLN A 267 -1.45 -3.58 14.38
C GLN A 267 -1.46 -4.71 13.36
N ASP A 268 -2.37 -5.67 13.53
CA ASP A 268 -2.66 -6.78 12.62
C ASP A 268 -3.20 -6.27 11.26
N ALA A 269 -4.23 -5.43 11.28
CA ALA A 269 -4.79 -4.81 10.09
C ALA A 269 -3.76 -3.89 9.41
N GLY A 270 -3.02 -3.10 10.19
CA GLY A 270 -1.94 -2.27 9.69
C GLY A 270 -0.82 -3.09 9.04
N PHE A 271 -0.43 -4.21 9.65
CA PHE A 271 0.57 -5.13 9.10
C PHE A 271 0.09 -5.74 7.79
N ALA A 272 -1.15 -6.26 7.78
CA ALA A 272 -1.74 -6.87 6.61
C ALA A 272 -1.84 -5.89 5.44
N ALA A 273 -2.30 -4.66 5.69
CA ALA A 273 -2.42 -3.61 4.67
C ALA A 273 -1.07 -3.10 4.16
N ALA A 274 -0.04 -3.03 5.02
CA ALA A 274 1.27 -2.49 4.63
C ALA A 274 2.19 -3.54 3.98
N THR A 275 2.06 -4.81 4.36
CA THR A 275 3.08 -5.84 4.08
C THR A 275 2.58 -6.97 3.17
N LEU A 276 1.29 -7.32 3.22
CA LEU A 276 0.76 -8.43 2.44
C LEU A 276 0.16 -7.93 1.11
N PRO A 277 0.53 -8.50 -0.04
CA PRO A 277 0.03 -8.06 -1.36
C PRO A 277 -1.40 -8.59 -1.65
N LEU A 278 -2.31 -8.43 -0.69
CA LEU A 278 -3.69 -8.94 -0.73
C LEU A 278 -4.73 -7.85 -0.99
N GLY A 279 -4.31 -6.59 -1.10
CA GLY A 279 -5.22 -5.48 -1.39
C GLY A 279 -6.11 -5.07 -0.22
N LEU A 280 -5.69 -5.36 1.01
CA LEU A 280 -6.44 -5.00 2.22
C LEU A 280 -6.29 -3.50 2.51
N GLY A 281 -7.41 -2.80 2.51
CA GLY A 281 -7.50 -1.39 2.92
C GLY A 281 -7.75 -1.22 4.42
N LEU A 282 -7.55 -0.01 4.92
CA LEU A 282 -7.96 0.48 6.24
C LEU A 282 -9.19 1.40 6.14
N THR A 283 -9.78 1.51 4.94
CA THR A 283 -11.00 2.26 4.70
C THR A 283 -12.14 1.66 5.50
N ARG A 284 -12.93 2.52 6.13
CA ARG A 284 -14.12 2.05 6.86
C ARG A 284 -15.16 1.64 5.82
N LYS A 285 -16.00 0.66 6.18
CA LYS A 285 -17.14 0.22 5.36
C LYS A 285 -18.13 1.35 4.98
N ALA A 286 -18.06 2.50 5.65
CA ALA A 286 -18.81 3.71 5.31
C ALA A 286 -18.21 4.51 4.14
N ASP A 287 -16.93 4.29 3.82
CA ASP A 287 -16.20 4.93 2.72
C ASP A 287 -16.28 4.10 1.42
N GLU A 288 -16.63 2.82 1.52
CA GLU A 288 -17.07 1.93 0.43
C GLU A 288 -18.54 2.17 0.04
#